data_AF-A0A8T4J2W9-F1
#
_entry.id   AF-A0A8T4J2W9-F1
#
_cell.length_a   1.000
_cell.length_b   1.000
_cell.length_c   1.000
_cell.angle_alpha   90.00
_cell.angle_beta   90.00
_cell.angle_gamma   90.00
#
_symmetry.space_group_name_H-M   'P 1'
#
loop_
_entity.id
_entity.type
_entity.pdbx_description
1 polymer ?
#
loop_
_entity_poly.entity_id
_entity_poly.type
_entity_poly.pdbx_seq_one_letter_code
_entity_poly.pdbx_strand_id
1 'polypeptide(L)'
;ADVGGGPGADPLGRLLGMGVGVPGIAEQRPEGGALVHAQTIGWDAVPLEALLRAAAGLPREVPVLVDNGAKTLGQAEMWFGAGRGARDAVITLLGSGVGA
;
A
#
# COMPACT_ATOMS: atom_id res chain seq x y z
N ALA A 1 -2.67 1.73 -37.79
CA ALA A 1 -3.97 1.30 -37.26
C ALA A 1 -4.37 2.34 -36.23
N ASP A 2 -5.38 3.11 -36.59
CA ASP A 2 -6.00 4.12 -35.74
C ASP A 2 -6.77 3.40 -34.62
N VAL A 3 -6.48 3.72 -33.36
CA VAL A 3 -7.32 3.34 -32.23
C VAL A 3 -7.84 4.63 -31.62
N GLY A 4 -8.99 5.04 -32.15
CA GLY A 4 -9.74 6.19 -31.68
C GLY A 4 -10.12 6.05 -30.20
N GLY A 5 -9.78 7.08 -29.43
CA GLY A 5 -10.31 7.29 -28.10
C GLY A 5 -11.73 7.85 -28.19
N GLY A 6 -12.73 7.02 -27.86
CA GLY A 6 -14.10 7.50 -27.62
C GLY A 6 -14.19 8.31 -26.31
N PRO A 7 -15.26 9.09 -26.12
CA PRO A 7 -15.50 9.83 -24.87
C PRO A 7 -15.78 8.81 -23.75
N GLY A 8 -14.80 8.61 -22.86
CA GLY A 8 -14.84 7.63 -21.77
C GLY A 8 -13.54 6.85 -21.55
N ALA A 9 -12.50 7.09 -22.35
CA ALA A 9 -11.18 6.51 -22.09
C ALA A 9 -10.56 7.11 -20.81
N ASP A 10 -10.39 6.28 -19.78
CA ASP A 10 -9.59 6.57 -18.60
C ASP A 10 -8.16 6.94 -19.05
N PRO A 11 -7.70 8.19 -18.86
CA PRO A 11 -6.42 8.66 -19.36
C PRO A 11 -5.20 7.94 -18.75
N LEU A 12 -5.39 7.08 -17.74
CA LEU A 12 -4.33 6.33 -17.06
C LEU A 12 -4.34 4.83 -17.36
N GLY A 13 -5.29 4.32 -18.15
CA GLY A 13 -5.59 2.90 -18.20
C GLY A 13 -6.24 2.39 -16.91
N ARG A 14 -6.89 1.22 -16.98
CA ARG A 14 -7.68 0.68 -15.86
C ARG A 14 -6.84 0.55 -14.57
N LEU A 15 -7.18 1.33 -13.54
CA LEU A 15 -6.58 1.21 -12.20
C LEU A 15 -6.88 -0.18 -11.60
N LEU A 16 -5.81 -0.90 -11.23
CA LEU A 16 -5.92 -2.25 -10.65
C LEU A 16 -6.06 -2.25 -9.12
N GLY A 17 -5.58 -1.20 -8.45
CA GLY A 17 -5.55 -1.10 -6.99
C GLY A 17 -4.57 -0.04 -6.48
N MET A 18 -4.58 0.19 -5.17
CA MET A 18 -3.65 1.06 -4.45
C MET A 18 -2.97 0.26 -3.34
N GLY A 19 -1.63 0.24 -3.34
CA GLY A 19 -0.83 -0.32 -2.24
C GLY A 19 -0.14 0.81 -1.48
N VAL A 20 -0.16 0.76 -0.14
CA VAL A 20 0.43 1.78 0.72
C VAL A 20 1.28 1.14 1.82
N GLY A 21 2.58 1.41 1.79
CA GLY A 21 3.49 1.10 2.89
C GLY A 21 3.47 2.23 3.93
N VAL A 22 3.21 1.90 5.19
CA VAL A 22 3.10 2.88 6.29
C VAL A 22 4.09 2.58 7.42
N PRO A 23 4.51 3.60 8.20
CA PRO A 23 5.18 3.33 9.47
C PRO A 23 4.21 2.67 10.46
N GLY A 24 4.74 1.94 11.44
CA GLY A 24 3.96 1.40 12.54
C GLY A 24 3.09 0.20 12.17
N ILE A 25 1.92 0.09 12.79
CA ILE A 25 1.02 -1.06 12.66
C ILE A 25 -0.14 -0.68 11.75
N ALA A 26 -0.37 -1.48 10.70
CA ALA A 26 -1.59 -1.46 9.90
C ALA A 26 -2.54 -2.55 10.42
N GLU A 27 -3.60 -2.14 11.11
CA GLU A 27 -4.67 -3.01 11.58
C GLU A 27 -5.75 -3.14 10.50
N GLN A 28 -6.02 -4.37 10.06
CA GLN A 28 -7.09 -4.66 9.10
C GLN A 28 -8.39 -4.92 9.86
N ARG A 29 -9.40 -4.08 9.63
CA ARG A 29 -10.72 -4.28 10.22
C ARG A 29 -11.71 -4.84 9.20
N PRO A 30 -12.61 -5.76 9.59
CA PRO A 30 -13.66 -6.26 8.70
C PRO A 30 -14.55 -5.14 8.15
N GLU A 31 -14.78 -4.10 8.94
CA GLU A 31 -15.56 -2.93 8.57
C GLU A 31 -14.69 -1.66 8.64
N GLY A 32 -14.73 -0.86 7.58
CA GLY A 32 -14.05 0.45 7.53
C GLY A 32 -12.60 0.44 7.05
N GLY A 33 -12.04 -0.72 6.69
CA GLY A 33 -10.71 -0.82 6.09
C GLY A 33 -9.57 -0.62 7.09
N ALA A 34 -8.37 -0.36 6.57
CA ALA A 34 -7.15 -0.27 7.39
C ALA A 34 -7.14 0.93 8.36
N LEU A 35 -6.85 0.65 9.64
CA LEU A 35 -6.40 1.64 10.63
C LEU A 35 -4.87 1.64 10.72
N VAL A 36 -4.28 2.81 10.94
CA VAL A 36 -2.83 2.95 11.10
C VAL A 36 -2.50 3.57 12.45
N HIS A 37 -1.66 2.87 13.21
CA HIS A 37 -1.04 3.35 14.43
C HIS A 37 0.45 3.56 14.20
N ALA A 38 0.92 4.81 14.29
CA ALA A 38 2.31 5.16 14.07
C ALA A 38 2.74 6.28 15.01
N GLN A 39 3.20 5.87 16.21
CA GLN A 39 3.61 6.78 17.30
C GLN A 39 4.71 7.76 16.88
N THR A 40 5.63 7.33 16.00
CA THR A 40 6.74 8.17 15.49
C THR A 40 6.27 9.38 14.69
N ILE A 41 5.05 9.35 14.16
CA ILE A 41 4.40 10.47 13.44
C ILE A 41 3.11 10.94 14.13
N GLY A 42 2.90 10.54 15.39
CA GLY A 42 1.74 10.95 16.18
C GLY A 42 0.39 10.39 15.69
N TRP A 43 0.40 9.31 14.90
CA TRP A 43 -0.84 8.68 14.44
C TRP A 43 -1.31 7.64 15.44
N ASP A 44 -2.58 7.74 15.82
CA ASP A 44 -3.28 6.74 16.60
C ASP A 44 -4.61 6.40 15.94
N ALA A 45 -4.80 5.12 15.62
CA ALA A 45 -6.01 4.57 15.02
C ALA A 45 -6.53 5.35 13.79
N VAL A 46 -5.63 5.88 12.94
CA VAL A 46 -6.03 6.71 11.79
C VAL A 46 -6.71 5.84 10.74
N PRO A 47 -7.94 6.15 10.29
CA PRO A 47 -8.67 5.36 9.29
C PRO A 47 -8.16 5.65 7.88
N LEU A 48 -6.91 5.27 7.62
CA LEU A 48 -6.15 5.70 6.45
C LEU A 48 -6.83 5.26 5.14
N GLU A 49 -7.34 4.04 5.05
CA GLU A 49 -8.02 3.58 3.83
C GLU A 49 -9.23 4.45 3.49
N ALA A 50 -10.07 4.76 4.48
CA ALA A 50 -11.24 5.60 4.27
C ALA A 50 -10.84 7.02 3.82
N LEU A 51 -9.79 7.58 4.42
CA LEU A 51 -9.24 8.89 4.05
C LEU A 51 -8.68 8.90 2.63
N LEU A 52 -7.92 7.86 2.23
CA LEU A 52 -7.38 7.72 0.88
C LEU A 52 -8.49 7.59 -0.16
N ARG A 53 -9.52 6.78 0.12
CA ARG A 53 -10.67 6.62 -0.77
C ARG A 53 -11.40 7.94 -0.98
N ALA A 54 -11.67 8.68 0.09
CA ALA A 54 -12.32 9.98 0.01
C ALA A 54 -11.48 11.01 -0.74
N ALA A 55 -10.18 11.12 -0.43
CA ALA A 55 -9.28 12.10 -1.02
C ALA A 55 -9.02 11.86 -2.52
N ALA A 56 -8.91 10.60 -2.94
CA ALA A 56 -8.63 10.23 -4.33
C ALA A 56 -9.90 9.88 -5.15
N GLY A 57 -11.09 9.95 -4.54
CA GLY A 57 -12.34 9.58 -5.21
C GLY A 57 -12.38 8.12 -5.66
N LEU A 58 -11.74 7.21 -4.90
CA LEU A 58 -11.58 5.82 -5.31
C LEU A 58 -12.91 5.06 -5.21
N PRO A 59 -13.34 4.37 -6.30
CA PRO A 59 -14.45 3.45 -6.25
C PRO A 59 -14.23 2.34 -5.21
N ARG A 60 -15.32 1.79 -4.67
CA ARG A 60 -15.25 0.75 -3.62
C ARG A 60 -14.61 -0.54 -4.13
N GLU A 61 -14.78 -0.83 -5.40
CA GLU A 61 -14.24 -2.00 -6.10
C GLU A 61 -12.73 -1.94 -6.33
N VAL A 62 -12.11 -0.75 -6.23
CA VAL A 62 -10.65 -0.63 -6.32
C VAL A 62 -10.05 -1.14 -5.00
N PRO A 63 -9.22 -2.22 -5.04
CA PRO A 63 -8.55 -2.72 -3.84
C PRO A 63 -7.60 -1.67 -3.27
N VAL A 64 -7.63 -1.51 -1.96
CA VAL A 64 -6.66 -0.70 -1.23
C VAL A 64 -6.01 -1.62 -0.20
N LEU A 65 -4.70 -1.79 -0.29
CA LEU A 65 -3.92 -2.61 0.63
C LEU A 65 -2.96 -1.70 1.38
N VAL A 66 -3.03 -1.75 2.71
CA VAL A 66 -2.17 -0.96 3.61
C VAL A 66 -1.42 -1.94 4.49
N ASP A 67 -0.10 -1.86 4.52
CA ASP A 67 0.71 -2.68 5.43
C ASP A 67 1.95 -1.90 5.90
N ASN A 68 2.62 -2.46 6.90
CA ASN A 68 3.87 -1.94 7.44
C ASN A 68 4.96 -1.84 6.35
N GLY A 69 5.70 -0.73 6.35
CA GLY A 69 6.75 -0.42 5.39
C GLY A 69 7.85 -1.48 5.27
N ALA A 70 8.26 -2.10 6.39
CA ALA A 70 9.24 -3.19 6.38
C ALA A 70 8.71 -4.42 5.65
N LYS A 71 7.46 -4.81 5.89
CA LYS A 71 6.83 -5.92 5.17
C LYS A 71 6.67 -5.62 3.68
N THR A 72 6.21 -4.40 3.33
CA THR A 72 6.04 -4.02 1.93
C THR A 72 7.36 -3.99 1.17
N LEU A 73 8.42 -3.47 1.81
CA LEU A 73 9.77 -3.51 1.22
C LEU A 73 10.28 -4.95 1.14
N GLY A 74 10.03 -5.74 2.19
CA GLY A 74 10.37 -7.14 2.25
C GLY A 74 9.84 -7.89 1.03
N GLN A 75 8.56 -7.70 0.74
CA GLN A 75 7.90 -8.28 -0.43
C GLN A 75 8.49 -7.77 -1.76
N ALA A 76 8.81 -6.48 -1.86
CA ALA A 76 9.41 -5.90 -3.06
C ALA A 76 10.80 -6.47 -3.35
N GLU A 77 11.65 -6.63 -2.33
CA GLU A 77 12.98 -7.25 -2.46
C GLU A 77 12.90 -8.73 -2.86
N MET A 78 11.89 -9.45 -2.39
CA MET A 78 11.65 -10.85 -2.81
C MET A 78 11.24 -10.95 -4.27
N TRP A 79 10.45 -10.01 -4.78
CA TRP A 79 10.01 -10.01 -6.18
C TRP A 79 11.06 -9.47 -7.15
N PHE A 80 11.72 -8.38 -6.78
CA PHE A 80 12.47 -7.55 -7.73
C PHE A 80 13.90 -7.23 -7.29
N GLY A 81 14.25 -7.48 -6.03
CA GLY A 81 15.52 -7.05 -5.45
C GLY A 81 16.43 -8.21 -5.04
N ALA A 82 17.17 -8.00 -3.96
CA ALA A 82 18.24 -8.89 -3.50
C ALA A 82 17.70 -10.23 -2.97
N GLY A 83 16.43 -10.29 -2.57
CA GLY A 83 15.77 -11.53 -2.13
C GLY A 83 15.28 -12.43 -3.27
N ARG A 84 15.37 -11.99 -4.53
CA ARG A 84 14.77 -12.73 -5.65
C ARG A 84 15.38 -14.12 -5.83
N GLY A 85 14.53 -15.14 -5.79
CA GLY A 85 14.93 -16.55 -5.90
C GLY A 85 15.28 -17.21 -4.57
N ALA A 86 15.35 -16.45 -3.48
CA ALA A 86 15.39 -17.02 -2.14
C ALA A 86 14.02 -17.59 -1.78
N ARG A 87 14.02 -18.71 -1.03
CA ARG A 87 12.79 -19.23 -0.41
C ARG A 87 12.44 -18.42 0.83
N ASP A 88 13.46 -18.11 1.62
CA ASP A 88 13.36 -17.44 2.90
C ASP A 88 14.40 -16.32 2.94
N ALA A 89 14.00 -15.13 3.38
CA ALA A 89 14.88 -13.99 3.58
C ALA A 89 14.45 -13.21 4.82
N VAL A 90 15.43 -12.58 5.48
CA VAL A 90 15.19 -11.61 6.55
C VAL A 90 15.65 -10.26 6.04
N ILE A 91 14.77 -9.28 6.06
CA ILE A 91 15.04 -7.93 5.56
C ILE A 91 14.90 -7.00 6.76
N THR A 92 15.92 -6.20 7.03
CA THR A 92 15.91 -5.28 8.17
C THR A 92 16.09 -3.86 7.68
N LEU A 93 15.15 -3.00 8.04
CA LEU A 93 15.23 -1.57 7.85
C LEU A 93 15.90 -0.93 9.06
N LEU A 94 17.00 -0.21 8.84
CA LEU A 94 17.68 0.58 9.86
C LEU A 94 17.57 2.07 9.53
N GLY A 95 16.96 2.85 10.42
CA GLY A 95 16.76 4.29 10.26
C GLY A 95 16.43 4.98 11.58
N SER A 96 15.40 5.84 11.60
CA SER A 96 14.87 6.42 12.85
C SER A 96 14.25 5.40 13.81
N GLY A 97 14.09 4.15 13.34
CA GLY A 97 13.78 2.97 14.13
C GLY A 97 14.34 1.72 13.43
N VAL A 98 13.98 0.54 13.94
CA VAL A 98 14.34 -0.76 13.34
C VAL A 98 13.06 -1.54 13.06
N GLY A 99 12.97 -2.17 11.89
CA GLY A 99 11.87 -3.07 11.52
C GLY A 99 12.36 -4.21 10.64
N ALA A 100 11.68 -5.36 10.69
CA ALA A 100 11.91 -6.52 9.85
C ALA A 100 10.61 -7.24 9.54
#